data_AF-A0A2Z5A2V9-F1
#
_entry.id   AF-A0A2Z5A2V9-F1
#
_cell.length_a   1.000
_cell.length_b   1.000
_cell.length_c   1.000
_cell.angle_alpha   90.00
_cell.angle_beta   90.00
_cell.angle_gamma   90.00
#
_symmetry.space_group_name_H-M   'P 1'
#
loop_
_entity.id
_entity.type
_entity.pdbx_description
1 polymer ?
#
loop_
_entity_poly.entity_id
_entity_poly.type
_entity_poly.pdbx_seq_one_letter_code
_entity_poly.pdbx_strand_id
1 'polypeptide(L)'
;MEHPLRSGTDVVLSRIGENHYNLVLGERVIKFDANGDCFFNAVARGLNEGQAPQRFSMQGLRDDVADYIDLHPEVNDYLVAQPSIIQQALSDNARTLAEIMDEPAVLDLTQVIYGGANPHGLFQPIRNYLDLYGRALGRRELSQAKRGDLPREILQYIGSYLSPRPPGRLMLSSIPYYTQKSQALQAFFEDVLLQPIDSREIAELLNNEFLMLSQDVMHIMLEYGVRARNLTDHHPRNEMAYVKYDEAVHGQLTDDQLDEQLKGALLVDRDDLKDVARRFERETGTVIDDDIDLMDQFMYYDRVEDLTDLLIVSLERYPVLLARAQTLLRSPVIASNLGGLFPVNALAAWIRNPALNDARLQIIAEYAGSRYKELVRRGDIDIDWMRPFDDRNLRNLVYQQDALVSFWDFLQGVRYLDDSNMSTATGLFSVSGQMASNSRIAVLFETPNLWQSIQNMPGISPRSARRIWEDLVGPQFSDENIRRTLAQRDSLSSESAFTSALIDSLTLDEAHAHQVVLGAYGVTPRQVLHFLNNFVFPGTLAEHSRLALALYLSRRGSIPDWAWQYARPGVTPASLRSFLAARKASKPE
;
A
#
# COMPACT_ATOMS: atom_id res chain seq x y z
N MET A 1 11.56 -23.27 25.19
CA MET A 1 11.27 -24.55 24.50
C MET A 1 12.60 -25.19 24.16
N GLU A 2 12.90 -26.35 24.75
CA GLU A 2 14.12 -27.10 24.44
C GLU A 2 13.87 -27.98 23.20
N HIS A 3 14.77 -27.88 22.22
CA HIS A 3 14.70 -28.68 21.00
C HIS A 3 14.97 -30.16 21.34
N PRO A 4 14.20 -31.13 20.83
CA PRO A 4 14.22 -32.54 21.25
C PRO A 4 15.49 -33.33 20.86
N LEU A 5 16.53 -32.66 20.36
CA LEU A 5 17.82 -33.25 19.97
C LEU A 5 19.03 -32.64 20.71
N ARG A 6 18.82 -31.86 21.79
CA ARG A 6 19.93 -31.27 22.55
C ARG A 6 20.91 -32.34 23.03
N SER A 7 22.10 -32.36 22.43
CA SER A 7 23.28 -33.00 23.01
C SER A 7 23.96 -32.01 23.95
N GLY A 8 24.64 -32.48 25.01
CA GLY A 8 25.42 -31.61 25.91
C GLY A 8 26.60 -30.88 25.24
N THR A 9 26.80 -31.07 23.95
CA THR A 9 27.87 -30.52 23.10
C THR A 9 27.38 -29.50 22.06
N ASP A 10 26.09 -29.20 22.01
CA ASP A 10 25.53 -28.33 20.97
C ASP A 10 25.76 -26.84 21.30
N VAL A 11 26.34 -26.11 20.34
CA VAL A 11 26.39 -24.64 20.38
C VAL A 11 25.06 -24.10 19.87
N VAL A 12 24.29 -23.46 20.75
CA VAL A 12 22.99 -22.89 20.41
C VAL A 12 23.11 -21.39 20.18
N LEU A 13 22.84 -20.95 18.96
CA LEU A 13 22.81 -19.53 18.60
C LEU A 13 21.37 -19.05 18.40
N SER A 14 21.09 -17.84 18.87
CA SER A 14 19.85 -17.12 18.58
C SER A 14 20.14 -15.98 17.61
N ARG A 15 19.56 -16.04 16.41
CA ARG A 15 19.65 -14.95 15.43
C ARG A 15 18.68 -13.84 15.84
N ILE A 16 19.20 -12.63 16.00
CA ILE A 16 18.42 -11.46 16.43
C ILE A 16 18.39 -10.32 15.40
N GLY A 17 19.08 -10.49 14.27
CA GLY A 17 19.09 -9.53 13.16
C GLY A 17 19.69 -10.14 11.89
N GLU A 18 19.84 -9.32 10.85
CA GLU A 18 20.56 -9.71 9.65
C GLU A 18 22.05 -9.91 10.00
N ASN A 19 22.52 -11.16 9.93
CA ASN A 19 23.87 -11.57 10.31
C ASN A 19 24.29 -11.27 11.77
N HIS A 20 23.34 -11.13 12.71
CA HIS A 20 23.64 -10.91 14.13
C HIS A 20 23.15 -12.06 15.03
N TYR A 21 24.05 -12.56 15.89
CA TYR A 21 23.84 -13.77 16.69
C TYR A 21 24.22 -13.59 18.16
N ASN A 22 23.39 -14.14 19.06
CA ASN A 22 23.70 -14.33 20.47
C ASN A 22 23.97 -15.81 20.77
N LEU A 23 24.81 -16.09 21.76
CA LEU A 23 25.03 -17.45 22.26
C LEU A 23 24.05 -17.75 23.41
N VAL A 24 23.41 -18.92 23.37
CA VAL A 24 22.52 -19.41 24.43
C VAL A 24 23.20 -20.55 25.18
N LEU A 25 23.53 -20.32 26.45
CA LEU A 25 24.10 -21.32 27.36
C LEU A 25 23.12 -21.60 28.51
N GLY A 26 22.40 -22.71 28.42
CA GLY A 26 21.31 -23.01 29.36
C GLY A 26 20.22 -21.94 29.29
N GLU A 27 20.00 -21.22 30.40
CA GLU A 27 19.08 -20.07 30.50
C GLU A 27 19.76 -18.71 30.24
N ARG A 28 21.09 -18.68 30.06
CA ARG A 28 21.85 -17.44 29.88
C ARG A 28 22.01 -17.10 28.40
N VAL A 29 21.79 -15.84 28.07
CA VAL A 29 22.06 -15.27 26.74
C VAL A 29 23.29 -14.40 26.82
N ILE A 30 24.32 -14.73 26.05
CA ILE A 30 25.54 -13.95 25.91
C ILE A 30 25.45 -13.14 24.61
N LYS A 31 25.61 -11.82 24.76
CA LYS A 31 25.55 -10.86 23.65
C LYS A 31 26.94 -10.57 23.10
N PHE A 32 27.01 -10.30 21.80
CA PHE A 32 28.22 -9.92 21.10
C PHE A 32 27.98 -8.63 20.31
N ASP A 33 29.03 -7.86 20.05
CA ASP A 33 28.92 -6.63 19.27
C ASP A 33 28.60 -6.94 17.80
N ALA A 34 27.81 -6.09 17.15
CA ALA A 34 27.37 -6.24 15.76
C ALA A 34 28.46 -5.83 14.75
N ASN A 35 29.69 -6.29 14.94
CA ASN A 35 30.85 -5.88 14.15
C ASN A 35 31.17 -6.80 12.96
N GLY A 36 30.25 -7.70 12.60
CA GLY A 36 30.44 -8.70 11.54
C GLY A 36 31.10 -10.02 12.00
N ASP A 37 31.68 -10.07 13.20
CA ASP A 37 32.31 -11.28 13.76
C ASP A 37 31.47 -11.97 14.84
N CYS A 38 30.27 -11.45 15.14
CA CYS A 38 29.43 -11.95 16.23
C CYS A 38 29.11 -13.44 16.12
N PHE A 39 28.94 -13.98 14.91
CA PHE A 39 28.76 -15.42 14.68
C PHE A 39 29.98 -16.22 15.15
N PHE A 40 31.17 -15.92 14.63
CA PHE A 40 32.40 -16.64 14.98
C PHE A 40 32.79 -16.47 16.45
N ASN A 41 32.56 -15.29 17.02
CA ASN A 41 32.74 -15.04 18.45
C ASN A 41 31.80 -15.89 19.32
N ALA A 42 30.52 -15.97 18.94
CA ALA A 42 29.53 -16.78 19.63
C ALA A 42 29.85 -18.28 19.53
N VAL A 43 30.26 -18.76 18.35
CA VAL A 43 30.65 -20.16 18.14
C VAL A 43 31.92 -20.50 18.92
N ALA A 44 32.98 -19.69 18.83
CA ALA A 44 34.21 -19.91 19.59
C ALA A 44 33.94 -19.94 21.10
N ARG A 45 33.12 -19.02 21.61
CA ARG A 45 32.76 -18.98 23.03
C ARG A 45 31.98 -20.22 23.45
N GLY A 46 31.05 -20.70 22.62
CA GLY A 46 30.24 -21.89 22.87
C GLY A 46 31.05 -23.18 22.84
N LEU A 47 31.92 -23.36 21.84
CA LEU A 47 32.79 -24.54 21.73
C LEU A 47 33.81 -24.65 22.87
N ASN A 48 34.21 -23.52 23.45
CA ASN A 48 35.11 -23.47 24.59
C ASN A 48 34.38 -23.54 25.95
N GLU A 49 33.04 -23.62 25.99
CA GLU A 49 32.33 -23.65 27.26
C GLU A 49 32.68 -24.92 28.06
N GLY A 50 33.13 -24.74 29.29
CA GLY A 50 33.59 -25.83 30.15
C GLY A 50 34.98 -26.40 29.82
N GLN A 51 35.71 -25.82 28.86
CA GLN A 51 37.07 -26.25 28.49
C GLN A 51 38.15 -25.29 29.02
N ALA A 52 39.20 -25.85 29.64
CA ALA A 52 40.44 -25.15 29.94
C ALA A 52 41.63 -26.07 29.60
N PRO A 53 42.54 -25.70 28.68
CA PRO A 53 42.63 -24.40 27.98
C PRO A 53 41.61 -24.23 26.84
N GLN A 54 41.33 -22.98 26.46
CA GLN A 54 40.49 -22.65 25.30
C GLN A 54 41.20 -23.07 24.01
N ARG A 55 40.49 -23.81 23.15
CA ARG A 55 41.03 -24.39 21.91
C ARG A 55 40.64 -23.59 20.67
N PHE A 56 39.45 -23.00 20.65
CA PHE A 56 38.90 -22.31 19.49
C PHE A 56 39.03 -20.80 19.65
N SER A 57 39.42 -20.09 18.59
CA SER A 57 39.40 -18.62 18.55
C SER A 57 38.49 -18.15 17.42
N MET A 58 37.99 -16.91 17.52
CA MET A 58 37.19 -16.30 16.46
C MET A 58 37.92 -16.35 15.11
N GLN A 59 39.18 -15.87 15.10
CA GLN A 59 40.00 -15.83 13.88
C GLN A 59 40.30 -17.23 13.35
N GLY A 60 40.64 -18.19 14.23
CA GLY A 60 40.93 -19.56 13.80
C GLY A 60 39.73 -20.24 13.15
N LEU A 61 38.53 -20.08 13.72
CA LEU A 61 37.31 -20.61 13.09
C LEU A 61 36.97 -19.92 11.77
N ARG A 62 37.27 -18.62 11.66
CA ARG A 62 37.06 -17.85 10.43
C ARG A 62 38.01 -18.31 9.33
N ASP A 63 39.27 -18.52 9.66
CA ASP A 63 40.30 -19.04 8.76
C ASP A 63 39.96 -20.49 8.34
N ASP A 64 39.59 -21.36 9.29
CA ASP A 64 39.18 -22.75 9.01
C ASP A 64 37.96 -22.82 8.07
N VAL A 65 36.98 -21.91 8.22
CA VAL A 65 35.81 -21.84 7.34
C VAL A 65 36.19 -21.31 5.95
N ALA A 66 37.10 -20.34 5.87
CA ALA A 66 37.61 -19.85 4.58
C ALA A 66 38.37 -20.95 3.83
N ASP A 67 39.27 -21.66 4.52
CA ASP A 67 39.99 -22.81 3.97
C ASP A 67 39.04 -23.92 3.53
N TYR A 68 37.98 -24.18 4.31
CA TYR A 68 36.96 -25.16 3.96
C TYR A 68 36.21 -24.78 2.68
N ILE A 69 35.84 -23.51 2.52
CA ILE A 69 35.19 -23.00 1.31
C ILE A 69 36.11 -23.13 0.09
N ASP A 70 37.39 -22.78 0.24
CA ASP A 70 38.37 -22.87 -0.85
C ASP A 70 38.61 -24.32 -1.30
N LEU A 71 38.52 -25.27 -0.37
CA LEU A 71 38.69 -26.71 -0.63
C LEU A 71 37.40 -27.40 -1.12
N HIS A 72 36.23 -26.77 -0.97
CA HIS A 72 34.91 -27.32 -1.30
C HIS A 72 34.12 -26.39 -2.23
N PRO A 73 34.41 -26.39 -3.55
CA PRO A 73 33.75 -25.53 -4.52
C PRO A 73 32.22 -25.67 -4.55
N GLU A 74 31.68 -26.83 -4.16
CA GLU A 74 30.24 -27.10 -4.01
C GLU A 74 29.55 -26.23 -2.96
N VAL A 75 30.31 -25.65 -2.02
CA VAL A 75 29.78 -24.74 -1.00
C VAL A 75 29.46 -23.36 -1.60
N ASN A 76 30.07 -23.00 -2.74
CA ASN A 76 29.83 -21.71 -3.40
C ASN A 76 28.37 -21.50 -3.81
N ASP A 77 27.61 -22.57 -4.05
CA ASP A 77 26.17 -22.51 -4.36
C ASP A 77 25.32 -22.05 -3.15
N TYR A 78 25.87 -22.14 -1.93
CA TYR A 78 25.23 -21.74 -0.68
C TYR A 78 25.82 -20.47 -0.07
N LEU A 79 26.94 -19.98 -0.62
CA LEU A 79 27.49 -18.68 -0.27
C LEU A 79 26.68 -17.59 -0.96
N VAL A 80 26.29 -16.57 -0.20
CA VAL A 80 25.80 -15.33 -0.80
C VAL A 80 26.97 -14.79 -1.62
N ALA A 81 26.84 -14.79 -2.95
CA ALA A 81 27.82 -14.20 -3.84
C ALA A 81 28.16 -12.80 -3.33
N GLN A 82 29.44 -12.41 -3.37
CA GLN A 82 29.84 -11.07 -2.96
C GLN A 82 28.97 -10.06 -3.73
N PRO A 83 28.38 -9.07 -3.03
CA PRO A 83 27.55 -8.09 -3.69
C PRO A 83 28.38 -7.41 -4.78
N SER A 84 27.83 -7.36 -5.98
CA SER A 84 28.41 -6.58 -7.06
C SER A 84 28.57 -5.12 -6.63
N ILE A 85 29.48 -4.40 -7.29
CA ILE A 85 29.78 -2.99 -7.01
C ILE A 85 28.49 -2.12 -6.97
N ILE A 86 27.54 -2.38 -7.87
CA ILE A 86 26.25 -1.67 -7.93
C ILE A 86 25.30 -2.06 -6.77
N GLN A 87 25.34 -3.31 -6.31
CA GLN A 87 24.57 -3.76 -5.14
C GLN A 87 25.09 -3.13 -3.85
N GLN A 88 26.42 -3.03 -3.69
CA GLN A 88 27.02 -2.30 -2.57
C GLN A 88 26.67 -0.81 -2.64
N ALA A 89 26.78 -0.19 -3.81
CA ALA A 89 26.39 1.21 -4.00
C ALA A 89 24.92 1.47 -3.66
N LEU A 90 24.01 0.56 -4.03
CA LEU A 90 22.61 0.62 -3.65
C LEU A 90 22.46 0.58 -2.13
N SER A 91 23.10 -0.38 -1.46
CA SER A 91 23.07 -0.51 0.00
C SER A 91 23.54 0.77 0.70
N ASP A 92 24.63 1.36 0.23
CA ASP A 92 25.21 2.58 0.81
C ASP A 92 24.29 3.81 0.64
N ASN A 93 23.44 3.83 -0.40
CA ASN A 93 22.54 4.94 -0.72
C ASN A 93 21.06 4.65 -0.38
N ALA A 94 20.74 3.44 0.10
CA ALA A 94 19.36 2.96 0.23
C ALA A 94 18.48 3.88 1.07
N ARG A 95 19.01 4.38 2.19
CA ARG A 95 18.30 5.31 3.07
C ARG A 95 17.95 6.62 2.36
N THR A 96 18.91 7.24 1.69
CA THR A 96 18.68 8.51 0.96
C THR A 96 17.72 8.30 -0.21
N LEU A 97 17.81 7.15 -0.89
CA LEU A 97 16.88 6.80 -1.97
C LEU A 97 15.46 6.56 -1.44
N ALA A 98 15.31 5.97 -0.25
CA ALA A 98 14.02 5.78 0.40
C ALA A 98 13.42 7.12 0.86
N GLU A 99 14.26 8.03 1.37
CA GLU A 99 13.85 9.41 1.72
C GLU A 99 13.38 10.18 0.47
N ILE A 100 13.85 9.87 -0.74
CA ILE A 100 13.42 10.52 -1.99
C ILE A 100 12.18 9.85 -2.58
N MET A 101 12.22 8.53 -2.80
CA MET A 101 11.25 7.80 -3.64
C MET A 101 10.30 6.88 -2.87
N ASP A 102 10.50 6.74 -1.56
CA ASP A 102 9.84 5.79 -0.67
C ASP A 102 10.34 4.33 -0.78
N GLU A 103 10.10 3.55 0.28
CA GLU A 103 10.54 2.16 0.42
C GLU A 103 10.06 1.24 -0.72
N PRO A 104 8.81 1.33 -1.22
CA PRO A 104 8.35 0.48 -2.32
C PRO A 104 9.13 0.71 -3.61
N ALA A 105 9.50 1.95 -3.93
CA ALA A 105 10.33 2.25 -5.10
C ALA A 105 11.76 1.74 -4.95
N VAL A 106 12.34 1.84 -3.74
CA VAL A 106 13.65 1.26 -3.45
C VAL A 106 13.63 -0.26 -3.51
N LEU A 107 12.53 -0.91 -3.08
CA LEU A 107 12.33 -2.34 -3.21
C LEU A 107 12.30 -2.76 -4.68
N ASP A 108 11.53 -2.06 -5.52
CA ASP A 108 11.47 -2.30 -6.97
C ASP A 108 12.87 -2.12 -7.61
N LEU A 109 13.57 -1.04 -7.28
CA LEU A 109 14.95 -0.79 -7.71
C LEU A 109 15.90 -1.92 -7.28
N THR A 110 15.76 -2.39 -6.05
CA THR A 110 16.56 -3.51 -5.50
C THR A 110 16.31 -4.76 -6.33
N GLN A 111 15.06 -5.11 -6.59
CA GLN A 111 14.75 -6.27 -7.43
C GLN A 111 15.39 -6.13 -8.82
N VAL A 112 15.31 -4.95 -9.45
CA VAL A 112 15.94 -4.69 -10.75
C VAL A 112 17.47 -4.83 -10.70
N ILE A 113 18.13 -4.31 -9.67
CA ILE A 113 19.59 -4.40 -9.50
C ILE A 113 20.05 -5.84 -9.26
N TYR A 114 19.23 -6.65 -8.59
CA TYR A 114 19.48 -8.07 -8.35
C TYR A 114 19.05 -8.98 -9.51
N GLY A 115 18.75 -8.41 -10.69
CA GLY A 115 18.46 -9.17 -11.91
C GLY A 115 17.00 -9.52 -12.13
N GLY A 116 16.08 -8.94 -11.33
CA GLY A 116 14.64 -9.03 -11.52
C GLY A 116 14.16 -8.36 -12.81
N ALA A 117 12.90 -8.62 -13.17
CA ALA A 117 12.30 -8.05 -14.37
C ALA A 117 12.14 -6.53 -14.25
N ASN A 118 12.53 -5.80 -15.30
CA ASN A 118 12.26 -4.37 -15.45
C ASN A 118 11.47 -4.12 -16.75
N PRO A 119 10.18 -4.49 -16.79
CA PRO A 119 9.39 -4.50 -18.03
C PRO A 119 9.25 -3.11 -18.66
N HIS A 120 9.34 -2.06 -17.86
CA HIS A 120 9.22 -0.68 -18.31
C HIS A 120 10.57 0.03 -18.47
N GLY A 121 11.69 -0.60 -18.12
CA GLY A 121 13.02 0.05 -18.21
C GLY A 121 13.20 1.23 -17.24
N LEU A 122 12.53 1.20 -16.09
CA LEU A 122 12.59 2.26 -15.06
C LEU A 122 13.96 2.31 -14.36
N PHE A 123 14.19 3.41 -13.64
CA PHE A 123 15.35 3.67 -12.80
C PHE A 123 16.69 3.73 -13.53
N GLN A 124 16.67 3.90 -14.86
CA GLN A 124 17.92 4.03 -15.62
C GLN A 124 18.85 5.15 -15.10
N PRO A 125 18.34 6.35 -14.73
CA PRO A 125 19.16 7.40 -14.12
C PRO A 125 19.85 6.95 -12.83
N ILE A 126 19.12 6.34 -11.91
CA ILE A 126 19.68 5.85 -10.64
C ILE A 126 20.70 4.74 -10.89
N ARG A 127 20.43 3.82 -11.82
CA ARG A 127 21.36 2.74 -12.15
C ARG A 127 22.68 3.30 -12.67
N ASN A 128 22.64 4.31 -13.53
CA ASN A 128 23.84 5.00 -14.01
C ASN A 128 24.58 5.69 -12.85
N TYR A 129 23.85 6.39 -11.98
CA TYR A 129 24.40 7.04 -10.80
C TYR A 129 25.09 6.04 -9.85
N LEU A 130 24.44 4.91 -9.54
CA LEU A 130 24.97 3.88 -8.64
C LEU A 130 26.19 3.17 -9.25
N ASP A 131 26.21 2.94 -10.56
CA ASP A 131 27.40 2.42 -11.25
C ASP A 131 28.57 3.40 -11.17
N LEU A 132 28.34 4.70 -11.42
CA LEU A 132 29.36 5.74 -11.25
C LEU A 132 29.89 5.81 -9.81
N TYR A 133 28.97 5.75 -8.83
CA TYR A 133 29.31 5.73 -7.40
C TYR A 133 30.15 4.52 -7.03
N GLY A 134 29.73 3.33 -7.42
CA GLY A 134 30.45 2.10 -7.12
C GLY A 134 31.84 2.05 -7.78
N ARG A 135 31.97 2.53 -9.03
CA ARG A 135 33.29 2.65 -9.68
C ARG A 135 34.20 3.65 -8.97
N ALA A 136 33.65 4.75 -8.44
CA ALA A 136 34.41 5.72 -7.67
C ALA A 136 34.86 5.14 -6.31
N LEU A 137 34.04 4.31 -5.66
CA LEU A 137 34.43 3.56 -4.46
C LEU A 137 35.56 2.58 -4.76
N GLY A 138 35.43 1.75 -5.79
CA GLY A 138 36.49 0.81 -6.18
C GLY A 138 37.83 1.51 -6.46
N ARG A 139 37.79 2.74 -6.97
CA ARG A 139 39.02 3.53 -7.15
C ARG A 139 39.63 4.01 -5.84
N ARG A 140 38.80 4.38 -4.85
CA ARG A 140 39.28 4.74 -3.51
C ARG A 140 39.92 3.53 -2.83
N GLU A 141 39.27 2.37 -2.90
CA GLU A 141 39.83 1.12 -2.38
C GLU A 141 41.15 0.78 -3.07
N LEU A 142 41.21 0.86 -4.40
CA LEU A 142 42.44 0.63 -5.17
C LEU A 142 43.56 1.63 -4.82
N SER A 143 43.21 2.88 -4.49
CA SER A 143 44.18 3.88 -4.02
C SER A 143 44.67 3.66 -2.59
N GLN A 144 43.87 2.96 -1.77
CA GLN A 144 44.16 2.64 -0.36
C GLN A 144 44.77 1.25 -0.19
N ALA A 145 44.67 0.38 -1.19
CA ALA A 145 45.35 -0.90 -1.24
C ALA A 145 46.85 -0.68 -0.97
N LYS A 146 47.37 -1.29 0.11
CA LYS A 146 48.79 -1.26 0.42
C LYS A 146 49.55 -1.83 -0.80
N ARG A 147 50.76 -1.32 -1.07
CA ARG A 147 51.64 -1.65 -2.22
C ARG A 147 52.06 -3.15 -2.36
N GLY A 148 51.29 -4.10 -1.86
CA GLY A 148 51.64 -5.52 -1.77
C GLY A 148 50.93 -6.45 -2.76
N ASP A 149 49.70 -6.16 -3.22
CA ASP A 149 48.88 -7.23 -3.83
C ASP A 149 48.92 -7.28 -5.37
N LEU A 150 49.23 -6.18 -6.07
CA LEU A 150 49.33 -6.14 -7.54
C LEU A 150 50.41 -5.13 -8.03
N PRO A 151 51.13 -5.41 -9.13
CA PRO A 151 52.04 -4.46 -9.77
C PRO A 151 51.35 -3.13 -10.14
N ARG A 152 52.12 -2.04 -10.10
CA ARG A 152 51.60 -0.67 -10.34
C ARG A 152 50.94 -0.53 -11.72
N GLU A 153 51.45 -1.22 -12.72
CA GLU A 153 50.94 -1.22 -14.09
C GLU A 153 49.55 -1.86 -14.17
N ILE A 154 49.31 -2.92 -13.39
CA ILE A 154 48.00 -3.58 -13.29
C ILE A 154 47.02 -2.69 -12.53
N LEU A 155 47.46 -2.04 -11.45
CA LEU A 155 46.63 -1.07 -10.72
C LEU A 155 46.26 0.15 -11.57
N GLN A 156 47.18 0.62 -12.43
CA GLN A 156 46.92 1.69 -13.39
C GLN A 156 45.97 1.26 -14.51
N TYR A 157 46.13 0.03 -15.01
CA TYR A 157 45.24 -0.55 -16.00
C TYR A 157 43.83 -0.72 -15.44
N ILE A 158 43.66 -1.32 -14.24
CA ILE A 158 42.36 -1.43 -13.56
C ILE A 158 41.77 -0.04 -13.29
N GLY A 159 42.60 0.89 -12.80
CA GLY A 159 42.20 2.28 -12.57
C GLY A 159 41.71 3.02 -13.82
N SER A 160 42.12 2.60 -15.02
CA SER A 160 41.66 3.21 -16.29
C SER A 160 40.22 2.84 -16.66
N TYR A 161 39.68 1.76 -16.09
CA TYR A 161 38.28 1.34 -16.27
C TYR A 161 37.33 1.91 -15.22
N LEU A 162 37.86 2.59 -14.19
CA LEU A 162 37.10 3.19 -13.10
C LEU A 162 36.85 4.68 -13.36
N SER A 163 35.75 5.22 -12.83
CA SER A 163 35.35 6.62 -13.10
C SER A 163 36.47 7.60 -12.69
N PRO A 164 36.81 8.58 -13.55
CA PRO A 164 37.83 9.57 -13.25
C PRO A 164 37.38 10.57 -12.18
N ARG A 165 36.06 10.72 -11.97
CA ARG A 165 35.46 11.69 -11.02
C ARG A 165 34.48 11.02 -10.03
N PRO A 166 34.36 11.55 -8.79
CA PRO A 166 33.28 11.14 -7.90
C PRO A 166 31.93 11.60 -8.46
N PRO A 167 30.84 10.85 -8.21
CA PRO A 167 29.51 11.31 -8.59
C PRO A 167 29.12 12.58 -7.82
N GLY A 168 28.24 13.38 -8.41
CA GLY A 168 27.54 14.47 -7.71
C GLY A 168 26.80 13.93 -6.48
N ARG A 169 26.65 14.74 -5.42
CA ARG A 169 25.82 14.29 -4.28
C ARG A 169 24.35 14.37 -4.68
N LEU A 170 23.54 13.38 -4.28
CA LEU A 170 22.09 13.53 -4.28
C LEU A 170 21.74 14.73 -3.39
N MET A 171 21.24 15.80 -4.01
CA MET A 171 20.90 17.04 -3.33
C MET A 171 19.41 17.00 -2.98
N LEU A 172 19.10 16.82 -1.71
CA LEU A 172 17.77 17.07 -1.17
C LEU A 172 17.71 18.55 -0.77
N SER A 173 16.88 19.35 -1.43
CA SER A 173 16.60 20.72 -1.01
C SER A 173 15.09 20.95 -0.98
N SER A 174 14.53 21.09 0.21
CA SER A 174 13.18 21.59 0.42
C SER A 174 13.09 23.12 0.33
N ILE A 175 14.17 23.80 -0.07
CA ILE A 175 14.33 25.26 -0.07
C ILE A 175 14.80 25.72 -1.48
N PRO A 176 14.38 26.91 -1.97
CA PRO A 176 14.90 27.55 -3.18
C PRO A 176 16.43 27.42 -3.33
N TYR A 177 16.89 27.02 -4.51
CA TYR A 177 18.31 26.94 -4.79
C TYR A 177 18.87 28.35 -5.07
N TYR A 178 19.84 28.78 -4.25
CA TYR A 178 20.65 29.96 -4.57
C TYR A 178 21.91 29.50 -5.31
N THR A 179 22.26 30.20 -6.39
CA THR A 179 23.34 29.97 -7.37
C THR A 179 24.76 29.69 -6.81
N GLN A 180 24.96 29.73 -5.50
CA GLN A 180 26.25 29.67 -4.80
C GLN A 180 26.87 28.26 -4.66
N LYS A 181 26.25 27.17 -5.14
CA LYS A 181 26.83 25.79 -5.10
C LYS A 181 26.96 25.13 -6.48
N SER A 182 27.42 25.89 -7.48
CA SER A 182 27.39 25.53 -8.90
C SER A 182 28.04 24.20 -9.27
N GLN A 183 29.20 23.84 -8.72
CA GLN A 183 29.98 22.69 -9.23
C GLN A 183 29.41 21.32 -8.81
N ALA A 184 28.86 21.20 -7.60
CA ALA A 184 28.29 19.94 -7.12
C ALA A 184 26.94 19.66 -7.81
N LEU A 185 26.15 20.71 -8.06
CA LEU A 185 24.88 20.61 -8.75
C LEU A 185 25.08 20.32 -10.24
N GLN A 186 26.06 20.97 -10.86
CA GLN A 186 26.47 20.66 -12.23
C GLN A 186 26.83 19.18 -12.38
N ALA A 187 27.70 18.65 -11.50
CA ALA A 187 28.08 17.24 -11.53
C ALA A 187 26.87 16.32 -11.36
N PHE A 188 25.94 16.67 -10.46
CA PHE A 188 24.70 15.92 -10.27
C PHE A 188 23.84 15.88 -11.55
N PHE A 189 23.62 17.03 -12.20
CA PHE A 189 22.87 17.09 -13.46
C PHE A 189 23.53 16.30 -14.57
N GLU A 190 24.85 16.37 -14.71
CA GLU A 190 25.60 15.58 -15.68
C GLU A 190 25.48 14.06 -15.43
N ASP A 191 25.30 13.65 -14.17
CA ASP A 191 25.24 12.23 -13.77
C ASP A 191 23.83 11.62 -13.89
N VAL A 192 22.79 12.42 -13.68
CA VAL A 192 21.40 11.93 -13.55
C VAL A 192 20.52 12.29 -14.74
N LEU A 193 20.75 13.41 -15.43
CA LEU A 193 19.93 13.77 -16.58
C LEU A 193 20.13 12.80 -17.75
N LEU A 194 19.08 12.64 -18.53
CA LEU A 194 19.11 11.80 -19.73
C LEU A 194 19.99 12.42 -20.80
N GLN A 195 20.83 11.59 -21.41
CA GLN A 195 21.65 11.95 -22.56
C GLN A 195 20.80 12.11 -23.84
N PRO A 196 21.25 12.93 -24.81
CA PRO A 196 22.43 13.81 -24.76
C PRO A 196 22.18 15.05 -23.90
N ILE A 197 23.22 15.56 -23.24
CA ILE A 197 23.14 16.80 -22.45
C ILE A 197 23.97 17.90 -23.13
N ASP A 198 23.35 19.02 -23.51
CA ASP A 198 24.09 20.21 -23.96
C ASP A 198 24.58 21.00 -22.73
N SER A 199 25.88 21.32 -22.74
CA SER A 199 26.50 22.24 -21.78
C SER A 199 25.75 23.57 -21.61
N ARG A 200 25.09 24.07 -22.66
CA ARG A 200 24.27 25.29 -22.61
C ARG A 200 23.00 25.11 -21.79
N GLU A 201 22.35 23.96 -21.89
CA GLU A 201 21.14 23.64 -21.11
C GLU A 201 21.47 23.49 -19.62
N ILE A 202 22.62 22.87 -19.30
CA ILE A 202 23.10 22.84 -17.91
C ILE A 202 23.40 24.26 -17.41
N ALA A 203 24.05 25.10 -18.22
CA ALA A 203 24.33 26.48 -17.84
C ALA A 203 23.05 27.29 -17.60
N GLU A 204 22.02 27.10 -18.43
CA GLU A 204 20.70 27.70 -18.26
C GLU A 204 20.06 27.26 -16.93
N LEU A 205 20.04 25.96 -16.64
CA LEU A 205 19.54 25.42 -15.36
C LEU A 205 20.30 25.99 -14.14
N LEU A 206 21.62 26.08 -14.21
CA LEU A 206 22.45 26.59 -13.11
C LEU A 206 22.30 28.11 -12.90
N ASN A 207 21.92 28.84 -13.95
CA ASN A 207 21.69 30.28 -13.89
C ASN A 207 20.24 30.66 -13.58
N ASN A 208 19.32 29.69 -13.58
CA ASN A 208 17.92 29.93 -13.25
C ASN A 208 17.76 30.08 -11.74
N GLU A 209 17.49 31.30 -11.29
CA GLU A 209 17.28 31.63 -9.88
C GLU A 209 15.93 31.16 -9.32
N PHE A 210 15.01 30.73 -10.18
CA PHE A 210 13.68 30.22 -9.81
C PHE A 210 13.64 28.70 -9.63
N LEU A 211 14.75 28.00 -9.94
CA LEU A 211 14.82 26.55 -9.89
C LEU A 211 14.53 26.00 -8.48
N MET A 212 13.58 25.05 -8.40
CA MET A 212 13.28 24.28 -7.20
C MET A 212 13.47 22.78 -7.46
N LEU A 213 14.34 22.13 -6.67
CA LEU A 213 14.56 20.68 -6.72
C LEU A 213 13.91 20.00 -5.52
N SER A 214 12.58 19.93 -5.55
CA SER A 214 11.80 19.24 -4.53
C SER A 214 12.05 17.73 -4.54
N GLN A 215 11.59 17.05 -3.49
CA GLN A 215 11.63 15.60 -3.41
C GLN A 215 10.92 14.94 -4.61
N ASP A 216 9.75 15.45 -5.01
CA ASP A 216 8.99 14.91 -6.14
C ASP A 216 9.68 15.12 -7.50
N VAL A 217 10.32 16.28 -7.71
CA VAL A 217 11.16 16.50 -8.90
C VAL A 217 12.28 15.48 -8.95
N MET A 218 12.96 15.26 -7.82
CA MET A 218 14.03 14.26 -7.70
C MET A 218 13.51 12.85 -7.94
N HIS A 219 12.32 12.50 -7.44
CA HIS A 219 11.67 11.22 -7.72
C HIS A 219 11.49 11.02 -9.23
N ILE A 220 10.89 11.98 -9.93
CA ILE A 220 10.65 11.90 -11.38
C ILE A 220 11.98 11.75 -12.15
N MET A 221 12.99 12.57 -11.79
CA MET A 221 14.32 12.52 -12.38
C MET A 221 15.00 11.15 -12.21
N LEU A 222 14.85 10.53 -11.04
CA LEU A 222 15.53 9.29 -10.69
C LEU A 222 14.81 8.05 -11.24
N GLU A 223 13.48 8.03 -11.21
CA GLU A 223 12.68 6.89 -11.67
C GLU A 223 12.50 6.87 -13.19
N TYR A 224 12.02 7.97 -13.78
CA TYR A 224 11.64 8.02 -15.19
C TYR A 224 12.78 8.58 -16.06
N GLY A 225 13.57 9.48 -15.49
CA GLY A 225 14.61 10.21 -16.20
C GLY A 225 14.07 11.43 -16.93
N VAL A 226 14.78 12.54 -16.77
CA VAL A 226 14.42 13.85 -17.29
C VAL A 226 15.56 14.37 -18.17
N ARG A 227 15.23 15.02 -19.30
CA ARG A 227 16.21 15.75 -20.12
C ARG A 227 16.39 17.16 -19.57
N ALA A 228 17.58 17.74 -19.75
CA ALA A 228 17.87 19.10 -19.26
C ALA A 228 16.82 20.11 -19.74
N ARG A 229 16.46 20.09 -21.03
CA ARG A 229 15.41 20.97 -21.57
C ARG A 229 14.04 20.79 -20.89
N ASN A 230 13.60 19.56 -20.67
CA ASN A 230 12.31 19.30 -20.01
C ASN A 230 12.32 19.83 -18.56
N LEU A 231 13.47 19.71 -17.87
CA LEU A 231 13.61 20.28 -16.52
C LEU A 231 13.58 21.81 -16.58
N THR A 232 14.23 22.43 -17.56
CA THR A 232 14.18 23.89 -17.74
C THR A 232 12.75 24.36 -17.99
N ASP A 233 12.00 23.66 -18.84
CA ASP A 233 10.68 24.09 -19.31
C ASP A 233 9.56 23.85 -18.29
N HIS A 234 9.67 22.82 -17.43
CA HIS A 234 8.57 22.35 -16.57
C HIS A 234 8.95 22.20 -15.09
N HIS A 235 10.08 22.73 -14.63
CA HIS A 235 10.39 22.65 -13.20
C HIS A 235 9.43 23.54 -12.39
N PRO A 236 8.93 23.06 -11.25
CA PRO A 236 8.24 23.92 -10.29
C PRO A 236 9.11 25.08 -9.87
N ARG A 237 8.54 26.28 -9.83
CA ARG A 237 9.26 27.51 -9.48
C ARG A 237 9.24 27.79 -7.98
N ASN A 238 10.31 28.41 -7.50
CA ASN A 238 10.40 28.85 -6.10
C ASN A 238 9.62 30.16 -5.84
N GLU A 239 9.53 30.58 -4.59
CA GLU A 239 8.73 31.75 -4.18
C GLU A 239 9.15 33.07 -4.84
N MET A 240 10.43 33.21 -5.21
CA MET A 240 10.93 34.44 -5.84
C MET A 240 10.42 34.63 -7.27
N ALA A 241 9.85 33.57 -7.87
CA ALA A 241 9.31 33.61 -9.22
C ALA A 241 7.96 34.33 -9.31
N TYR A 242 7.41 34.82 -8.20
CA TYR A 242 6.08 35.42 -8.17
C TYR A 242 6.12 36.79 -7.51
N VAL A 243 5.48 37.77 -8.15
CA VAL A 243 5.35 39.14 -7.66
C VAL A 243 3.88 39.51 -7.70
N LYS A 244 3.31 39.90 -6.57
CA LYS A 244 1.93 40.39 -6.53
C LYS A 244 1.85 41.77 -7.20
N TYR A 245 0.87 41.96 -8.07
CA TYR A 245 0.57 43.26 -8.65
C TYR A 245 0.19 44.29 -7.57
N ASP A 246 0.83 45.45 -7.66
CA ASP A 246 0.59 46.64 -6.85
C ASP A 246 0.48 47.83 -7.80
N GLU A 247 -0.68 48.48 -7.84
CA GLU A 247 -0.98 49.59 -8.74
C GLU A 247 -0.04 50.79 -8.53
N ALA A 248 0.41 51.04 -7.30
CA ALA A 248 1.31 52.16 -6.99
C ALA A 248 2.74 51.92 -7.51
N VAL A 249 3.16 50.67 -7.57
CA VAL A 249 4.52 50.26 -7.99
C VAL A 249 4.56 49.93 -9.47
N HIS A 250 3.57 49.20 -9.97
CA HIS A 250 3.59 48.61 -11.32
C HIS A 250 2.72 49.38 -12.31
N GLY A 251 1.63 50.01 -11.88
CA GLY A 251 0.67 50.67 -12.77
C GLY A 251 1.20 51.91 -13.51
N GLN A 252 2.39 52.39 -13.16
CA GLN A 252 3.08 53.52 -13.79
C GLN A 252 4.20 53.09 -14.76
N LEU A 253 4.50 51.79 -14.82
CA LEU A 253 5.58 51.24 -15.65
C LEU A 253 5.07 50.92 -17.05
N THR A 254 5.94 51.09 -18.04
CA THR A 254 5.73 50.53 -19.39
C THR A 254 6.06 49.03 -19.38
N ASP A 255 5.57 48.29 -20.39
CA ASP A 255 5.83 46.85 -20.51
C ASP A 255 7.32 46.51 -20.45
N ASP A 256 8.18 47.25 -21.17
CA ASP A 256 9.64 47.06 -21.15
C ASP A 256 10.25 47.29 -19.75
N GLN A 257 9.74 48.26 -19.00
CA GLN A 257 10.20 48.56 -17.64
C GLN A 257 9.71 47.53 -16.63
N LEU A 258 8.50 47.00 -16.84
CA LEU A 258 7.92 45.94 -16.04
C LEU A 258 8.72 44.66 -16.22
N ASP A 259 9.04 44.29 -17.45
CA ASP A 259 9.90 43.13 -17.76
C ASP A 259 11.30 43.25 -17.13
N GLU A 260 11.93 44.43 -17.23
CA GLU A 260 13.24 44.70 -16.60
C GLU A 260 13.17 44.59 -15.07
N GLN A 261 12.07 45.04 -14.45
CA GLN A 261 11.87 44.99 -13.01
C GLN A 261 11.58 43.57 -12.51
N LEU A 262 10.75 42.81 -13.23
CA LEU A 262 10.36 41.46 -12.87
C LEU A 262 11.48 40.45 -13.07
N LYS A 263 12.42 40.71 -14.01
CA LYS A 263 13.55 39.82 -14.31
C LYS A 263 13.13 38.37 -14.58
N GLY A 264 11.97 38.19 -15.20
CA GLY A 264 11.39 36.87 -15.50
C GLY A 264 10.49 36.28 -14.42
N ALA A 265 10.28 36.97 -13.29
CA ALA A 265 9.23 36.62 -12.34
C ALA A 265 7.83 36.88 -12.93
N LEU A 266 6.86 36.05 -12.54
CA LEU A 266 5.47 36.17 -12.92
C LEU A 266 4.77 37.24 -12.07
N LEU A 267 4.13 38.21 -12.73
CA LEU A 267 3.27 39.20 -12.08
C LEU A 267 1.87 38.62 -11.92
N VAL A 268 1.41 38.50 -10.68
CA VAL A 268 0.09 37.93 -10.36
C VAL A 268 -0.87 39.07 -10.05
N ASP A 269 -1.93 39.18 -10.86
CA ASP A 269 -2.91 40.26 -10.75
C ASP A 269 -4.19 39.84 -10.01
N ARG A 270 -5.14 40.77 -9.93
CA ARG A 270 -6.39 40.53 -9.21
C ARG A 270 -7.31 39.53 -9.92
N ASP A 271 -7.26 39.45 -11.24
CA ASP A 271 -8.06 38.49 -12.01
C ASP A 271 -7.47 37.08 -11.87
N ASP A 272 -6.14 36.94 -11.81
CA ASP A 272 -5.48 35.68 -11.45
C ASP A 272 -5.92 35.17 -10.06
N LEU A 273 -5.92 36.05 -9.05
CA LEU A 273 -6.35 35.68 -7.69
C LEU A 273 -7.84 35.31 -7.64
N LYS A 274 -8.71 35.94 -8.44
CA LYS A 274 -10.12 35.54 -8.54
C LYS A 274 -10.28 34.17 -9.20
N ASP A 275 -9.44 33.83 -10.16
CA ASP A 275 -9.50 32.53 -10.85
C ASP A 275 -9.10 31.41 -9.89
N VAL A 276 -8.04 31.64 -9.10
CA VAL A 276 -7.63 30.74 -8.02
C VAL A 276 -8.71 30.61 -6.95
N ALA A 277 -9.32 31.71 -6.51
CA ALA A 277 -10.42 31.67 -5.54
C ALA A 277 -11.58 30.79 -6.03
N ARG A 278 -12.01 30.98 -7.29
CA ARG A 278 -13.10 30.20 -7.91
C ARG A 278 -12.74 28.73 -8.09
N ARG A 279 -11.48 28.42 -8.39
CA ARG A 279 -10.99 27.03 -8.48
C ARG A 279 -10.99 26.37 -7.11
N PHE A 280 -10.42 27.03 -6.11
CA PHE A 280 -10.34 26.52 -4.74
C PHE A 280 -11.72 26.28 -4.12
N GLU A 281 -12.65 27.21 -4.28
CA GLU A 281 -14.04 27.05 -3.82
C GLU A 281 -14.71 25.84 -4.48
N ARG A 282 -14.50 25.63 -5.77
CA ARG A 282 -15.06 24.48 -6.50
C ARG A 282 -14.48 23.15 -6.04
N GLU A 283 -13.19 23.09 -5.75
CA GLU A 283 -12.49 21.87 -5.35
C GLU A 283 -12.74 21.51 -3.89
N THR A 284 -12.86 22.51 -3.01
CA THR A 284 -12.86 22.31 -1.55
C THR A 284 -14.20 22.65 -0.88
N GLY A 285 -15.05 23.43 -1.53
CA GLY A 285 -16.25 24.02 -0.96
C GLY A 285 -16.00 25.15 0.05
N THR A 286 -14.76 25.64 0.15
CA THR A 286 -14.33 26.68 1.10
C THR A 286 -13.91 27.94 0.34
N VAL A 287 -14.23 29.11 0.89
CA VAL A 287 -13.88 30.42 0.29
C VAL A 287 -12.61 30.96 0.96
N ILE A 288 -11.71 31.52 0.17
CA ILE A 288 -10.55 32.30 0.63
C ILE A 288 -10.81 33.77 0.29
N ASP A 289 -10.79 34.62 1.33
CA ASP A 289 -11.09 36.05 1.20
C ASP A 289 -9.85 36.96 1.32
N ASP A 290 -8.71 36.43 1.78
CA ASP A 290 -7.45 37.18 1.91
C ASP A 290 -6.58 37.00 0.66
N ASP A 291 -6.11 38.11 0.08
CA ASP A 291 -5.20 38.09 -1.06
C ASP A 291 -3.86 37.40 -0.74
N ILE A 292 -3.41 37.40 0.51
CA ILE A 292 -2.16 36.71 0.91
C ILE A 292 -2.36 35.19 0.75
N ASP A 293 -3.44 34.66 1.32
CA ASP A 293 -3.78 33.24 1.21
C ASP A 293 -4.08 32.85 -0.26
N LEU A 294 -4.70 33.74 -1.04
CA LEU A 294 -4.89 33.53 -2.48
C LEU A 294 -3.58 33.50 -3.25
N MET A 295 -2.59 34.32 -2.86
CA MET A 295 -1.27 34.31 -3.46
C MET A 295 -0.55 32.99 -3.18
N ASP A 296 -0.57 32.52 -1.93
CA ASP A 296 0.00 31.22 -1.56
C ASP A 296 -0.66 30.07 -2.33
N GLN A 297 -1.98 30.14 -2.50
CA GLN A 297 -2.73 29.15 -3.27
C GLN A 297 -2.45 29.23 -4.78
N PHE A 298 -2.22 30.43 -5.33
CA PHE A 298 -1.79 30.61 -6.71
C PHE A 298 -0.45 29.93 -6.94
N MET A 299 0.54 30.23 -6.08
CA MET A 299 1.88 29.65 -6.14
C MET A 299 1.84 28.13 -5.98
N TYR A 300 0.94 27.61 -5.15
CA TYR A 300 0.72 26.18 -5.01
C TYR A 300 0.21 25.55 -6.31
N TYR A 301 -0.85 26.10 -6.93
CA TYR A 301 -1.40 25.54 -8.15
C TYR A 301 -0.43 25.59 -9.33
N ASP A 302 0.30 26.71 -9.49
CA ASP A 302 1.31 26.85 -10.55
C ASP A 302 2.42 25.79 -10.42
N ARG A 303 2.93 25.57 -9.21
CA ARG A 303 3.92 24.50 -8.94
C ARG A 303 3.39 23.10 -9.23
N VAL A 304 2.14 22.84 -8.89
CA VAL A 304 1.50 21.54 -9.15
C VAL A 304 1.33 21.31 -10.65
N GLU A 305 0.97 22.35 -11.41
CA GLU A 305 0.84 22.29 -12.86
C GLU A 305 2.19 22.00 -13.52
N ASP A 306 3.24 22.76 -13.16
CA ASP A 306 4.61 22.54 -13.65
C ASP A 306 5.08 21.10 -13.35
N LEU A 307 4.88 20.62 -12.12
CA LEU A 307 5.29 19.26 -11.74
C LEU A 307 4.51 18.18 -12.50
N THR A 308 3.21 18.41 -12.72
CA THR A 308 2.36 17.49 -13.48
C THR A 308 2.83 17.41 -14.93
N ASP A 309 3.16 18.55 -15.54
CA ASP A 309 3.74 18.60 -16.88
C ASP A 309 5.10 17.91 -16.95
N LEU A 310 5.98 18.15 -15.96
CA LEU A 310 7.27 17.46 -15.87
C LEU A 310 7.08 15.94 -15.79
N LEU A 311 6.12 15.45 -14.99
CA LEU A 311 5.79 14.04 -14.91
C LEU A 311 5.29 13.51 -16.26
N ILE A 312 4.32 14.19 -16.89
CA ILE A 312 3.73 13.78 -18.17
C ILE A 312 4.81 13.67 -19.25
N VAL A 313 5.62 14.72 -19.42
CA VAL A 313 6.69 14.76 -20.42
C VAL A 313 7.75 13.68 -20.14
N SER A 314 8.05 13.40 -18.86
CA SER A 314 8.95 12.30 -18.49
C SER A 314 8.38 10.92 -18.82
N LEU A 315 7.06 10.75 -18.67
CA LEU A 315 6.34 9.52 -18.93
C LEU A 315 6.09 9.25 -20.43
N GLU A 316 6.27 10.20 -21.34
CA GLU A 316 6.15 9.98 -22.79
C GLU A 316 7.03 8.84 -23.31
N ARG A 317 8.17 8.61 -22.65
CA ARG A 317 9.08 7.48 -22.93
C ARG A 317 8.50 6.12 -22.51
N TYR A 318 7.44 6.11 -21.71
CA TYR A 318 6.78 4.94 -21.13
C TYR A 318 5.26 5.00 -21.38
N PRO A 319 4.78 4.74 -22.62
CA PRO A 319 3.39 4.99 -23.01
C PRO A 319 2.33 4.31 -22.12
N VAL A 320 2.63 3.10 -21.63
CA VAL A 320 1.74 2.35 -20.71
C VAL A 320 1.59 3.09 -19.38
N LEU A 321 2.70 3.59 -18.82
CA LEU A 321 2.67 4.33 -17.55
C LEU A 321 2.03 5.70 -17.74
N LEU A 322 2.29 6.37 -18.87
CA LEU A 322 1.63 7.63 -19.22
C LEU A 322 0.11 7.48 -19.26
N ALA A 323 -0.41 6.46 -19.95
CA ALA A 323 -1.86 6.21 -20.03
C ALA A 323 -2.49 5.95 -18.65
N ARG A 324 -1.77 5.23 -17.78
CA ARG A 324 -2.18 4.96 -16.40
C ARG A 324 -2.15 6.22 -15.53
N ALA A 325 -1.11 7.04 -15.66
CA ALA A 325 -1.01 8.34 -14.98
C ALA A 325 -2.12 9.29 -15.43
N GLN A 326 -2.36 9.41 -16.73
CA GLN A 326 -3.46 10.21 -17.28
C GLN A 326 -4.84 9.74 -16.78
N THR A 327 -5.02 8.45 -16.50
CA THR A 327 -6.26 7.94 -15.91
C THR A 327 -6.45 8.47 -14.49
N LEU A 328 -5.40 8.45 -13.67
CA LEU A 328 -5.43 8.99 -12.30
C LEU A 328 -5.57 10.51 -12.27
N LEU A 329 -4.87 11.22 -13.16
CA LEU A 329 -4.90 12.68 -13.30
C LEU A 329 -6.26 13.23 -13.81
N ARG A 330 -7.21 12.37 -14.18
CA ARG A 330 -8.61 12.80 -14.38
C ARG A 330 -9.32 13.17 -13.07
N SER A 331 -8.78 12.71 -11.94
CA SER A 331 -9.25 13.14 -10.63
C SER A 331 -8.79 14.58 -10.37
N PRO A 332 -9.70 15.55 -10.16
CA PRO A 332 -9.30 16.92 -9.85
C PRO A 332 -8.52 17.01 -8.53
N VAL A 333 -8.81 16.13 -7.57
CA VAL A 333 -8.09 16.09 -6.29
C VAL A 333 -6.64 15.64 -6.49
N ILE A 334 -6.38 14.65 -7.36
CA ILE A 334 -5.01 14.22 -7.64
C ILE A 334 -4.28 15.28 -8.48
N ALA A 335 -4.91 15.72 -9.58
CA ALA A 335 -4.28 16.64 -10.52
C ALA A 335 -3.95 18.00 -9.90
N SER A 336 -4.83 18.54 -9.06
CA SER A 336 -4.62 19.84 -8.40
C SER A 336 -3.75 19.76 -7.14
N ASN A 337 -3.22 18.58 -6.78
CA ASN A 337 -2.41 18.41 -5.56
C ASN A 337 -1.12 17.59 -5.73
N LEU A 338 -0.78 17.19 -6.96
CA LEU A 338 0.40 16.35 -7.21
C LEU A 338 1.71 17.07 -6.85
N GLY A 339 2.52 16.46 -5.99
CA GLY A 339 3.73 17.02 -5.37
C GLY A 339 3.52 18.23 -4.47
N GLY A 340 2.28 18.42 -4.03
CA GLY A 340 1.91 19.26 -2.90
C GLY A 340 1.37 18.37 -1.77
N LEU A 341 0.05 18.38 -1.59
CA LEU A 341 -0.62 17.51 -0.61
C LEU A 341 -0.63 16.03 -1.02
N PHE A 342 -0.61 15.73 -2.33
CA PHE A 342 -0.58 14.35 -2.84
C PHE A 342 0.79 14.05 -3.45
N PRO A 343 1.61 13.18 -2.83
CA PRO A 343 2.99 13.00 -3.25
C PRO A 343 3.12 12.17 -4.54
N VAL A 344 4.17 12.42 -5.34
CA VAL A 344 4.40 11.72 -6.61
C VAL A 344 4.67 10.24 -6.39
N ASN A 345 5.29 9.86 -5.27
CA ASN A 345 5.56 8.47 -4.94
C ASN A 345 4.30 7.61 -4.85
N ALA A 346 3.18 8.14 -4.36
CA ALA A 346 1.89 7.45 -4.27
C ALA A 346 1.34 7.18 -5.67
N LEU A 347 1.34 8.21 -6.54
CA LEU A 347 0.95 8.06 -7.95
C LEU A 347 1.85 7.03 -8.67
N ALA A 348 3.17 7.16 -8.49
CA ALA A 348 4.17 6.27 -9.09
C ALA A 348 3.93 4.81 -8.68
N ALA A 349 3.70 4.54 -7.39
CA ALA A 349 3.39 3.21 -6.88
C ALA A 349 2.13 2.62 -7.54
N TRP A 350 1.07 3.42 -7.73
CA TRP A 350 -0.17 2.94 -8.36
C TRP A 350 -0.01 2.66 -9.86
N ILE A 351 0.70 3.53 -10.60
CA ILE A 351 0.89 3.31 -12.04
C ILE A 351 1.88 2.17 -12.33
N ARG A 352 2.84 1.89 -11.45
CA ARG A 352 3.74 0.74 -11.59
C ARG A 352 3.07 -0.59 -11.24
N ASN A 353 2.10 -0.60 -10.32
CA ASN A 353 1.57 -1.84 -9.76
C ASN A 353 0.78 -2.66 -10.80
N PRO A 354 1.29 -3.81 -11.25
CA PRO A 354 0.62 -4.62 -12.28
C PRO A 354 -0.68 -5.27 -11.76
N ALA A 355 -0.88 -5.38 -10.45
CA ALA A 355 -2.13 -5.89 -9.87
C ALA A 355 -3.29 -4.90 -10.02
N LEU A 356 -3.01 -3.61 -10.25
CA LEU A 356 -4.01 -2.61 -10.59
C LEU A 356 -4.19 -2.60 -12.12
N ASN A 357 -5.31 -3.14 -12.58
CA ASN A 357 -5.70 -3.03 -13.99
C ASN A 357 -6.27 -1.64 -14.30
N ASP A 358 -6.49 -1.33 -15.58
CA ASP A 358 -6.97 0.00 -16.00
C ASP A 358 -8.35 0.36 -15.42
N ALA A 359 -9.25 -0.64 -15.29
CA ALA A 359 -10.57 -0.43 -14.69
C ALA A 359 -10.46 -0.06 -13.21
N ARG A 360 -9.54 -0.72 -12.48
CA ARG A 360 -9.24 -0.43 -11.08
C ARG A 360 -8.68 0.98 -10.92
N LEU A 361 -7.75 1.39 -11.79
CA LEU A 361 -7.20 2.75 -11.76
C LEU A 361 -8.28 3.81 -12.04
N GLN A 362 -9.20 3.53 -12.96
CA GLN A 362 -10.33 4.42 -13.20
C GLN A 362 -11.22 4.56 -11.96
N ILE A 363 -11.50 3.45 -11.25
CA ILE A 363 -12.26 3.49 -10.00
C ILE A 363 -11.52 4.25 -8.91
N ILE A 364 -10.19 4.08 -8.80
CA ILE A 364 -9.35 4.86 -7.87
C ILE A 364 -9.44 6.35 -8.19
N ALA A 365 -9.36 6.73 -9.48
CA ALA A 365 -9.48 8.12 -9.90
C ALA A 365 -10.87 8.70 -9.56
N GLU A 366 -11.95 7.95 -9.84
CA GLU A 366 -13.32 8.33 -9.49
C GLU A 366 -13.49 8.49 -7.97
N TYR A 367 -12.95 7.55 -7.18
CA TYR A 367 -12.96 7.61 -5.71
C TYR A 367 -12.18 8.83 -5.20
N ALA A 368 -10.95 9.03 -5.67
CA ALA A 368 -10.08 10.11 -5.25
C ALA A 368 -10.68 11.50 -5.54
N GLY A 369 -11.51 11.63 -6.58
CA GLY A 369 -12.12 12.89 -7.00
C GLY A 369 -12.97 13.61 -5.94
N SER A 370 -13.38 12.92 -4.87
CA SER A 370 -14.12 13.51 -3.74
C SER A 370 -13.34 13.50 -2.41
N ARG A 371 -12.04 13.20 -2.44
CA ARG A 371 -11.22 12.92 -1.23
C ARG A 371 -10.31 14.05 -0.77
N TYR A 372 -10.57 15.29 -1.17
CA TYR A 372 -9.78 16.43 -0.71
C TYR A 372 -9.64 16.49 0.82
N LYS A 373 -10.74 16.30 1.56
CA LYS A 373 -10.71 16.30 3.04
C LYS A 373 -9.88 15.17 3.64
N GLU A 374 -9.91 13.99 3.01
CA GLU A 374 -9.09 12.85 3.45
C GLU A 374 -7.61 13.16 3.23
N LEU A 375 -7.29 13.68 2.04
CA LEU A 375 -5.94 14.08 1.64
C LEU A 375 -5.35 15.12 2.59
N VAL A 376 -6.07 16.20 2.90
CA VAL A 376 -5.61 17.24 3.85
C VAL A 376 -5.35 16.66 5.24
N ARG A 377 -6.18 15.70 5.68
CA ARG A 377 -6.10 15.13 7.03
C ARG A 377 -4.99 14.09 7.17
N ARG A 378 -4.75 13.28 6.14
CA ARG A 378 -3.86 12.10 6.20
C ARG A 378 -2.58 12.26 5.38
N GLY A 379 -2.53 13.18 4.42
CA GLY A 379 -1.47 13.29 3.43
C GLY A 379 -1.51 12.19 2.36
N ASP A 380 -2.59 11.40 2.31
CA ASP A 380 -2.78 10.28 1.37
C ASP A 380 -4.27 9.97 1.21
N ILE A 381 -4.61 9.18 0.18
CA ILE A 381 -5.94 8.65 -0.11
C ILE A 381 -5.91 7.14 0.09
N ASP A 382 -6.62 6.63 1.10
CA ASP A 382 -6.64 5.20 1.43
C ASP A 382 -7.39 4.40 0.34
N ILE A 383 -6.63 3.57 -0.38
CA ILE A 383 -7.16 2.60 -1.36
C ILE A 383 -7.01 1.15 -0.88
N ASP A 384 -6.45 0.90 0.31
CA ASP A 384 -6.15 -0.47 0.75
C ASP A 384 -7.41 -1.28 1.04
N TRP A 385 -8.47 -0.60 1.47
CA TRP A 385 -9.79 -1.20 1.63
C TRP A 385 -10.35 -1.77 0.32
N MET A 386 -9.84 -1.34 -0.85
CA MET A 386 -10.33 -1.78 -2.15
C MET A 386 -9.85 -3.19 -2.53
N ARG A 387 -8.71 -3.64 -1.97
CA ARG A 387 -8.03 -4.90 -2.32
C ARG A 387 -8.92 -6.16 -2.34
N PRO A 388 -9.84 -6.40 -1.37
CA PRO A 388 -10.65 -7.63 -1.35
C PRO A 388 -11.80 -7.66 -2.37
N PHE A 389 -12.12 -6.56 -3.04
CA PHE A 389 -13.30 -6.46 -3.90
C PHE A 389 -12.94 -6.54 -5.39
N ASP A 390 -13.78 -7.16 -6.22
CA ASP A 390 -13.65 -7.10 -7.67
C ASP A 390 -14.05 -5.71 -8.23
N ASP A 391 -13.72 -5.44 -9.50
CA ASP A 391 -13.95 -4.12 -10.12
C ASP A 391 -15.44 -3.76 -10.22
N ARG A 392 -16.32 -4.74 -10.42
CA ARG A 392 -17.76 -4.51 -10.52
C ARG A 392 -18.31 -4.04 -9.17
N ASN A 393 -17.95 -4.73 -8.10
CA ASN A 393 -18.39 -4.38 -6.75
C ASN A 393 -17.77 -3.07 -6.28
N LEU A 394 -16.48 -2.83 -6.54
CA LEU A 394 -15.87 -1.55 -6.20
C LEU A 394 -16.57 -0.36 -6.85
N ARG A 395 -16.91 -0.47 -8.13
CA ARG A 395 -17.61 0.62 -8.81
C ARG A 395 -18.96 0.94 -8.15
N ASN A 396 -19.69 -0.09 -7.74
CA ASN A 396 -20.94 0.09 -7.00
C ASN A 396 -20.70 0.69 -5.61
N LEU A 397 -19.65 0.26 -4.90
CA LEU A 397 -19.27 0.78 -3.59
C LEU A 397 -18.90 2.27 -3.65
N VAL A 398 -18.12 2.68 -4.65
CA VAL A 398 -17.74 4.08 -4.87
C VAL A 398 -18.96 4.91 -5.26
N TYR A 399 -19.81 4.43 -6.17
CA TYR A 399 -21.01 5.15 -6.61
C TYR A 399 -22.07 5.32 -5.50
N GLN A 400 -22.19 4.35 -4.59
CA GLN A 400 -23.21 4.32 -3.53
C GLN A 400 -22.65 4.69 -2.15
N GLN A 401 -21.45 5.28 -2.10
CA GLN A 401 -20.75 5.59 -0.87
C GLN A 401 -21.63 6.31 0.16
N ASP A 402 -22.28 7.41 -0.22
CA ASP A 402 -23.03 8.24 0.72
C ASP A 402 -24.20 7.45 1.34
N ALA A 403 -24.85 6.61 0.54
CA ALA A 403 -25.90 5.72 1.01
C ALA A 403 -25.35 4.64 1.96
N LEU A 404 -24.16 4.11 1.69
CA LEU A 404 -23.52 3.08 2.52
C LEU A 404 -23.04 3.66 3.87
N VAL A 405 -22.43 4.84 3.88
CA VAL A 405 -22.01 5.53 5.10
C VAL A 405 -23.24 5.85 5.96
N SER A 406 -24.28 6.45 5.36
CA SER A 406 -25.54 6.73 6.05
C SER A 406 -26.20 5.46 6.62
N PHE A 407 -26.16 4.36 5.87
CA PHE A 407 -26.70 3.09 6.32
C PHE A 407 -25.92 2.49 7.48
N TRP A 408 -24.59 2.53 7.42
CA TRP A 408 -23.74 2.07 8.51
C TRP A 408 -23.98 2.89 9.80
N ASP A 409 -24.07 4.21 9.70
CA ASP A 409 -24.41 5.09 10.83
C ASP A 409 -25.75 4.74 11.46
N PHE A 410 -26.76 4.51 10.61
CA PHE A 410 -28.06 4.04 11.06
C PHE A 410 -27.97 2.70 11.80
N LEU A 411 -27.19 1.74 11.28
CA LEU A 411 -27.00 0.44 11.93
C LEU A 411 -26.27 0.55 13.27
N GLN A 412 -25.26 1.44 13.39
CA GLN A 412 -24.46 1.60 14.62
C GLN A 412 -25.17 2.46 15.68
N GLY A 413 -26.10 3.33 15.28
CA GLY A 413 -26.72 4.30 16.17
C GLY A 413 -25.74 5.41 16.62
N VAL A 414 -24.64 5.58 15.88
CA VAL A 414 -23.60 6.58 16.13
C VAL A 414 -23.61 7.57 14.95
N ARG A 415 -23.59 8.88 15.24
CA ARG A 415 -23.63 9.97 14.23
C ARG A 415 -22.25 10.60 13.96
N TYR A 416 -21.16 9.88 14.20
CA TYR A 416 -19.82 10.47 14.20
C TYR A 416 -18.82 9.62 13.41
N LEU A 417 -19.25 9.06 12.28
CA LEU A 417 -18.25 8.64 11.30
C LEU A 417 -17.98 9.81 10.36
N ASP A 418 -16.70 10.05 10.17
CA ASP A 418 -16.21 10.98 9.17
C ASP A 418 -16.57 10.38 7.79
N ASP A 419 -17.23 11.16 6.94
CA ASP A 419 -17.62 10.77 5.57
C ASP A 419 -16.41 10.29 4.71
N SER A 420 -15.20 10.55 5.21
CA SER A 420 -13.92 10.10 4.66
C SER A 420 -13.62 8.61 4.87
N ASN A 421 -14.37 7.85 5.66
CA ASN A 421 -13.93 6.52 6.13
C ASN A 421 -14.59 5.35 5.38
N MET A 422 -14.41 5.27 4.06
CA MET A 422 -14.91 4.13 3.27
C MET A 422 -14.38 2.78 3.76
N SER A 423 -13.15 2.74 4.29
CA SER A 423 -12.62 1.59 5.02
C SER A 423 -13.59 1.07 6.10
N THR A 424 -14.28 1.95 6.82
CA THR A 424 -15.30 1.56 7.81
C THR A 424 -16.58 1.05 7.16
N ALA A 425 -17.04 1.69 6.08
CA ALA A 425 -18.24 1.27 5.37
C ALA A 425 -18.07 -0.13 4.74
N THR A 426 -16.86 -0.53 4.33
CA THR A 426 -16.61 -1.91 3.86
C THR A 426 -16.83 -2.96 4.95
N GLY A 427 -16.73 -2.55 6.22
CA GLY A 427 -17.11 -3.36 7.37
C GLY A 427 -18.56 -3.84 7.34
N LEU A 428 -19.45 -3.16 6.57
CA LEU A 428 -20.81 -3.64 6.30
C LEU A 428 -20.84 -5.05 5.73
N PHE A 429 -19.86 -5.41 4.89
CA PHE A 429 -19.87 -6.66 4.13
C PHE A 429 -19.01 -7.75 4.76
N SER A 430 -18.32 -7.46 5.86
CA SER A 430 -17.53 -8.42 6.62
C SER A 430 -18.27 -8.84 7.89
N VAL A 431 -18.43 -10.15 8.09
CA VAL A 431 -18.85 -10.70 9.39
C VAL A 431 -17.59 -11.05 10.18
N SER A 432 -17.60 -10.87 11.50
CA SER A 432 -16.42 -11.03 12.37
C SER A 432 -15.56 -12.25 12.01
N GLY A 433 -14.33 -11.99 11.58
CA GLY A 433 -13.34 -13.01 11.21
C GLY A 433 -13.46 -13.59 9.80
N GLN A 434 -14.37 -13.08 8.95
CA GLN A 434 -14.54 -13.52 7.55
C GLN A 434 -14.40 -12.35 6.58
N MET A 435 -13.67 -12.60 5.48
CA MET A 435 -13.58 -11.67 4.36
C MET A 435 -14.93 -11.56 3.64
N ALA A 436 -15.18 -10.39 3.08
CA ALA A 436 -16.41 -10.11 2.34
C ALA A 436 -16.46 -10.95 1.05
N SER A 437 -17.59 -11.60 0.78
CA SER A 437 -17.78 -12.40 -0.44
C SER A 437 -18.22 -11.52 -1.61
N ASN A 438 -17.42 -11.45 -2.68
CA ASN A 438 -17.77 -10.69 -3.89
C ASN A 438 -19.08 -11.16 -4.54
N SER A 439 -19.37 -12.46 -4.51
CA SER A 439 -20.63 -12.99 -5.07
C SER A 439 -21.84 -12.53 -4.25
N ARG A 440 -21.69 -12.48 -2.92
CA ARG A 440 -22.72 -11.95 -2.03
C ARG A 440 -22.99 -10.48 -2.29
N ILE A 441 -21.93 -9.69 -2.33
CA ILE A 441 -22.02 -8.24 -2.52
C ILE A 441 -22.72 -7.92 -3.83
N ALA A 442 -22.40 -8.64 -4.91
CA ALA A 442 -23.07 -8.50 -6.19
C ALA A 442 -24.59 -8.72 -6.08
N VAL A 443 -25.04 -9.75 -5.36
CA VAL A 443 -26.48 -10.00 -5.10
C VAL A 443 -27.15 -8.83 -4.37
N LEU A 444 -26.47 -8.24 -3.39
CA LEU A 444 -27.02 -7.12 -2.63
C LEU A 444 -27.15 -5.86 -3.50
N PHE A 445 -26.16 -5.57 -4.35
CA PHE A 445 -26.22 -4.46 -5.30
C PHE A 445 -27.17 -4.69 -6.48
N GLU A 446 -27.52 -5.95 -6.80
CA GLU A 446 -28.57 -6.26 -7.79
C GLU A 446 -29.96 -5.81 -7.31
N THR A 447 -30.15 -5.57 -6.01
CA THR A 447 -31.42 -5.11 -5.44
C THR A 447 -31.44 -3.58 -5.33
N PRO A 448 -32.24 -2.87 -6.15
CA PRO A 448 -32.26 -1.41 -6.14
C PRO A 448 -32.68 -0.85 -4.78
N ASN A 449 -31.98 0.20 -4.31
CA ASN A 449 -32.29 0.93 -3.08
C ASN A 449 -32.33 0.08 -1.79
N LEU A 450 -31.69 -1.09 -1.77
CA LEU A 450 -31.73 -2.03 -0.65
C LEU A 450 -31.52 -1.37 0.72
N TRP A 451 -30.48 -0.56 0.88
CA TRP A 451 -30.14 0.09 2.16
C TRP A 451 -31.23 1.07 2.59
N GLN A 452 -31.72 1.91 1.67
CA GLN A 452 -32.80 2.85 1.92
C GLN A 452 -34.12 2.13 2.24
N SER A 453 -34.41 1.01 1.58
CA SER A 453 -35.58 0.19 1.87
C SER A 453 -35.54 -0.39 3.29
N ILE A 454 -34.36 -0.83 3.75
CA ILE A 454 -34.19 -1.31 5.14
C ILE A 454 -34.33 -0.13 6.12
N GLN A 455 -33.71 1.02 5.85
CA GLN A 455 -33.79 2.21 6.71
C GLN A 455 -35.21 2.75 6.86
N ASN A 456 -35.97 2.76 5.76
CA ASN A 456 -37.32 3.32 5.69
C ASN A 456 -38.41 2.29 6.02
N MET A 457 -38.05 1.08 6.41
CA MET A 457 -39.01 0.04 6.78
C MET A 457 -39.87 0.52 7.97
N PRO A 458 -41.21 0.51 7.87
CA PRO A 458 -42.08 1.03 8.91
C PRO A 458 -41.82 0.39 10.29
N GLY A 459 -41.49 1.22 11.29
CA GLY A 459 -41.27 0.79 12.67
C GLY A 459 -39.97 0.02 12.92
N ILE A 460 -39.03 0.01 11.97
CA ILE A 460 -37.76 -0.69 12.12
C ILE A 460 -36.87 -0.03 13.20
N SER A 461 -36.32 -0.85 14.09
CA SER A 461 -35.29 -0.41 15.04
C SER A 461 -33.89 -0.65 14.46
N PRO A 462 -32.85 0.13 14.82
CA PRO A 462 -31.47 -0.14 14.40
C PRO A 462 -31.01 -1.58 14.69
N ARG A 463 -31.46 -2.15 15.81
CA ARG A 463 -31.17 -3.54 16.18
C ARG A 463 -31.83 -4.55 15.25
N SER A 464 -33.08 -4.32 14.86
CA SER A 464 -33.80 -5.17 13.90
C SER A 464 -33.22 -5.04 12.49
N ALA A 465 -32.85 -3.83 12.06
CA ALA A 465 -32.18 -3.61 10.78
C ALA A 465 -30.81 -4.31 10.73
N ARG A 466 -30.02 -4.23 11.81
CA ARG A 466 -28.74 -4.92 11.91
C ARG A 466 -28.90 -6.43 11.79
N ARG A 467 -29.93 -6.99 12.41
CA ARG A 467 -30.27 -8.40 12.27
C ARG A 467 -30.65 -8.79 10.83
N ILE A 468 -31.44 -7.97 10.14
CA ILE A 468 -31.76 -8.21 8.72
C ILE A 468 -30.47 -8.17 7.90
N TRP A 469 -29.62 -7.18 8.15
CA TRP A 469 -28.35 -7.03 7.46
C TRP A 469 -27.39 -8.20 7.71
N GLU A 470 -27.24 -8.64 8.96
CA GLU A 470 -26.47 -9.85 9.34
C GLU A 470 -26.96 -11.11 8.61
N ASP A 471 -28.28 -11.23 8.38
CA ASP A 471 -28.87 -12.30 7.56
C ASP A 471 -28.50 -12.17 6.08
N LEU A 472 -28.46 -10.94 5.56
CA LEU A 472 -28.10 -10.69 4.17
C LEU A 472 -26.62 -10.94 3.88
N VAL A 473 -25.70 -10.46 4.73
CA VAL A 473 -24.25 -10.58 4.49
C VAL A 473 -23.64 -11.87 5.03
N GLY A 474 -24.30 -12.51 6.00
CA GLY A 474 -23.75 -13.65 6.69
C GLY A 474 -23.80 -14.96 5.90
N PRO A 475 -22.98 -15.95 6.28
CA PRO A 475 -22.85 -17.22 5.57
C PRO A 475 -24.02 -18.20 5.81
N GLN A 476 -25.07 -17.77 6.51
CA GLN A 476 -26.21 -18.62 6.89
C GLN A 476 -27.14 -18.95 5.73
N PHE A 477 -27.18 -18.11 4.72
CA PHE A 477 -28.02 -18.31 3.55
C PHE A 477 -27.13 -18.35 2.30
N SER A 478 -27.53 -19.13 1.30
CA SER A 478 -26.83 -19.10 0.00
C SER A 478 -27.11 -17.80 -0.75
N ASP A 479 -26.30 -17.49 -1.75
CA ASP A 479 -26.48 -16.31 -2.62
C ASP A 479 -27.85 -16.38 -3.33
N GLU A 480 -28.22 -17.57 -3.78
CA GLU A 480 -29.50 -17.84 -4.43
C GLU A 480 -30.70 -17.67 -3.49
N ASN A 481 -30.59 -18.10 -2.22
CA ASN A 481 -31.67 -17.90 -1.25
C ASN A 481 -31.94 -16.42 -1.02
N ILE A 482 -30.89 -15.61 -0.83
CA ILE A 482 -31.04 -14.17 -0.63
C ILE A 482 -31.55 -13.49 -1.89
N ARG A 483 -31.07 -13.87 -3.08
CA ARG A 483 -31.58 -13.33 -4.35
C ARG A 483 -33.09 -13.56 -4.47
N ARG A 484 -33.57 -14.78 -4.18
CA ARG A 484 -35.02 -15.09 -4.21
C ARG A 484 -35.79 -14.31 -3.15
N THR A 485 -35.25 -14.20 -1.94
CA THR A 485 -35.86 -13.45 -0.84
C THR A 485 -36.08 -11.99 -1.23
N LEU A 486 -35.04 -11.33 -1.74
CA LEU A 486 -35.09 -9.92 -2.14
C LEU A 486 -35.95 -9.70 -3.39
N ALA A 487 -36.09 -10.70 -4.26
CA ALA A 487 -36.97 -10.65 -5.41
C ALA A 487 -38.48 -10.76 -5.06
N GLN A 488 -38.83 -11.26 -3.87
CA GLN A 488 -40.22 -11.32 -3.44
C GLN A 488 -40.77 -9.92 -3.18
N ARG A 489 -41.99 -9.68 -3.69
CA ARG A 489 -42.72 -8.43 -3.46
C ARG A 489 -42.97 -8.25 -1.96
N ASP A 490 -42.74 -7.05 -1.46
CA ASP A 490 -42.96 -6.65 -0.06
C ASP A 490 -42.09 -7.39 0.98
N SER A 491 -41.03 -8.09 0.56
CA SER A 491 -40.07 -8.75 1.47
C SER A 491 -39.43 -7.77 2.45
N LEU A 492 -39.26 -6.50 2.06
CA LEU A 492 -38.71 -5.43 2.90
C LEU A 492 -39.79 -4.51 3.50
N SER A 493 -41.05 -4.96 3.60
CA SER A 493 -42.13 -4.18 4.23
C SER A 493 -42.12 -4.22 5.77
N SER A 494 -41.54 -5.26 6.36
CA SER A 494 -41.41 -5.46 7.82
C SER A 494 -40.38 -6.55 8.14
N GLU A 495 -39.87 -6.59 9.38
CA GLU A 495 -38.96 -7.68 9.84
C GLU A 495 -39.62 -9.07 9.70
N SER A 496 -40.93 -9.16 9.97
CA SER A 496 -41.70 -10.40 9.80
C SER A 496 -41.82 -10.80 8.33
N ALA A 497 -42.11 -9.86 7.43
CA ALA A 497 -42.20 -10.15 5.99
C ALA A 497 -40.86 -10.63 5.43
N PHE A 498 -39.76 -10.00 5.85
CA PHE A 498 -38.41 -10.42 5.46
C PHE A 498 -38.10 -11.83 5.94
N THR A 499 -38.42 -12.13 7.20
CA THR A 499 -38.21 -13.46 7.78
C THR A 499 -39.04 -14.53 7.07
N SER A 500 -40.30 -14.22 6.73
CA SER A 500 -41.16 -15.12 5.95
C SER A 500 -40.57 -15.38 4.56
N ALA A 501 -40.18 -14.32 3.84
CA ALA A 501 -39.59 -14.44 2.51
C ALA A 501 -38.29 -15.27 2.51
N LEU A 502 -37.46 -15.11 3.56
CA LEU A 502 -36.25 -15.91 3.77
C LEU A 502 -36.54 -17.41 3.89
N ILE A 503 -37.62 -17.77 4.60
CA ILE A 503 -38.02 -19.16 4.82
C ILE A 503 -38.63 -19.74 3.54
N ASP A 504 -39.49 -18.96 2.88
CA ASP A 504 -40.17 -19.38 1.64
C ASP A 504 -39.19 -19.59 0.47
N SER A 505 -38.02 -18.95 0.54
CA SER A 505 -36.97 -19.03 -0.49
C SER A 505 -36.00 -20.22 -0.31
N LEU A 506 -36.09 -20.95 0.80
CA LEU A 506 -35.22 -22.09 1.09
C LEU A 506 -35.36 -23.18 0.01
N THR A 507 -34.27 -23.93 -0.20
CA THR A 507 -34.33 -25.12 -1.05
C THR A 507 -35.25 -26.18 -0.43
N LEU A 508 -35.80 -27.11 -1.24
CA LEU A 508 -36.78 -28.10 -0.78
C LEU A 508 -36.32 -28.86 0.48
N ASP A 509 -35.07 -29.32 0.49
CA ASP A 509 -34.49 -30.06 1.61
C ASP A 509 -34.27 -29.19 2.85
N GLU A 510 -33.87 -27.93 2.66
CA GLU A 510 -33.69 -26.96 3.75
C GLU A 510 -35.02 -26.52 4.36
N ALA A 511 -36.03 -26.27 3.52
CA ALA A 511 -37.39 -25.97 3.94
C ALA A 511 -37.98 -27.14 4.74
N HIS A 512 -37.77 -28.37 4.28
CA HIS A 512 -38.23 -29.56 4.99
C HIS A 512 -37.47 -29.76 6.32
N ALA A 513 -36.14 -29.61 6.32
CA ALA A 513 -35.33 -29.67 7.54
C ALA A 513 -35.80 -28.63 8.57
N HIS A 514 -36.07 -27.41 8.10
CA HIS A 514 -36.58 -26.31 8.90
C HIS A 514 -37.94 -26.63 9.52
N GLN A 515 -38.91 -27.08 8.72
CA GLN A 515 -40.24 -27.46 9.19
C GLN A 515 -40.19 -28.60 10.22
N VAL A 516 -39.34 -29.60 10.00
CA VAL A 516 -39.17 -30.74 10.91
C VAL A 516 -38.69 -30.27 12.29
N VAL A 517 -37.69 -29.40 12.35
CA VAL A 517 -37.17 -28.88 13.62
C VAL A 517 -38.15 -27.90 14.26
N LEU A 518 -38.76 -27.00 13.48
CA LEU A 518 -39.78 -26.06 13.99
C LEU A 518 -41.00 -26.80 14.57
N GLY A 519 -41.39 -27.92 13.95
CA GLY A 519 -42.42 -28.83 14.44
C GLY A 519 -42.06 -29.44 15.79
N ALA A 520 -40.81 -29.85 15.99
CA ALA A 520 -40.34 -30.55 17.18
C ALA A 520 -39.89 -29.65 18.35
N TYR A 521 -39.57 -28.38 18.11
CA TYR A 521 -38.99 -27.47 19.11
C TYR A 521 -39.81 -26.17 19.29
N GLY A 522 -39.91 -25.68 20.52
CA GLY A 522 -40.56 -24.43 20.92
C GLY A 522 -39.67 -23.20 20.65
N VAL A 523 -39.22 -23.07 19.41
CA VAL A 523 -38.25 -22.07 18.96
C VAL A 523 -38.84 -21.24 17.82
N THR A 524 -38.28 -20.07 17.57
CA THR A 524 -38.69 -19.24 16.43
C THR A 524 -38.13 -19.81 15.13
N PRO A 525 -38.79 -19.54 13.97
CA PRO A 525 -38.27 -19.93 12.67
C PRO A 525 -36.81 -19.52 12.44
N ARG A 526 -36.42 -18.32 12.91
CA ARG A 526 -35.06 -17.81 12.81
C ARG A 526 -34.06 -18.58 13.68
N GLN A 527 -34.46 -18.99 14.89
CA GLN A 527 -33.62 -19.83 15.76
C GLN A 527 -33.35 -21.19 15.11
N VAL A 528 -34.33 -21.78 14.39
CA VAL A 528 -34.13 -23.02 13.63
C VAL A 528 -33.06 -22.84 12.54
N LEU A 529 -33.13 -21.74 11.79
CA LEU A 529 -32.16 -21.45 10.72
C LEU A 529 -30.75 -21.28 11.28
N HIS A 530 -30.58 -20.49 12.35
CA HIS A 530 -29.30 -20.37 13.02
C HIS A 530 -28.77 -21.72 13.52
N PHE A 531 -29.64 -22.56 14.09
CA PHE A 531 -29.25 -23.89 14.55
C PHE A 531 -28.75 -24.77 13.40
N LEU A 532 -29.51 -24.88 12.31
CA LEU A 532 -29.15 -25.71 11.16
C LEU A 532 -27.86 -25.22 10.47
N ASN A 533 -27.59 -23.92 10.51
CA ASN A 533 -26.38 -23.35 9.93
C ASN A 533 -25.10 -23.61 10.75
N ASN A 534 -25.22 -24.05 12.01
CA ASN A 534 -24.06 -24.48 12.80
C ASN A 534 -23.35 -25.70 12.20
N PHE A 535 -23.99 -26.38 11.23
CA PHE A 535 -23.46 -27.54 10.54
C PHE A 535 -23.32 -27.27 9.03
N VAL A 536 -22.14 -27.56 8.48
CA VAL A 536 -21.77 -27.38 7.06
C VAL A 536 -21.55 -28.74 6.44
N PHE A 537 -22.53 -29.18 5.65
CA PHE A 537 -22.48 -30.48 4.98
C PHE A 537 -21.91 -30.35 3.56
N PRO A 538 -20.97 -31.21 3.14
CA PRO A 538 -20.53 -31.27 1.76
C PRO A 538 -21.67 -31.85 0.91
N GLY A 539 -22.01 -31.18 -0.20
CA GLY A 539 -23.11 -31.60 -1.09
C GLY A 539 -22.88 -32.94 -1.83
N THR A 540 -21.80 -33.66 -1.55
CA THR A 540 -21.38 -34.90 -2.22
C THR A 540 -21.82 -36.18 -1.48
N LEU A 541 -22.17 -36.11 -0.19
CA LEU A 541 -22.59 -37.26 0.61
C LEU A 541 -24.09 -37.18 0.89
N ALA A 542 -24.89 -37.93 0.13
CA ALA A 542 -26.35 -37.91 0.26
C ALA A 542 -26.87 -38.31 1.66
N GLU A 543 -26.10 -39.13 2.41
CA GLU A 543 -26.47 -39.58 3.75
C GLU A 543 -26.27 -38.50 4.84
N HIS A 544 -25.39 -37.53 4.62
CA HIS A 544 -25.04 -36.49 5.59
C HIS A 544 -25.54 -35.13 5.09
N SER A 545 -26.76 -34.78 5.47
CA SER A 545 -27.41 -33.52 5.06
C SER A 545 -28.08 -32.81 6.24
N ARG A 546 -28.44 -31.53 6.03
CA ARG A 546 -29.24 -30.76 7.01
C ARG A 546 -30.58 -31.45 7.29
N LEU A 547 -31.19 -32.05 6.27
CA LEU A 547 -32.43 -32.80 6.41
C LEU A 547 -32.23 -34.09 7.22
N ALA A 548 -31.16 -34.85 6.98
CA ALA A 548 -30.83 -36.04 7.76
C ALA A 548 -30.60 -35.69 9.25
N LEU A 549 -29.88 -34.58 9.51
CA LEU A 549 -29.70 -34.04 10.86
C LEU A 549 -31.05 -33.67 11.49
N ALA A 550 -31.89 -32.91 10.80
CA ALA A 550 -33.20 -32.47 11.30
C ALA A 550 -34.13 -33.64 11.64
N LEU A 551 -34.19 -34.65 10.77
CA LEU A 551 -35.00 -35.86 10.98
C LEU A 551 -34.52 -36.66 12.19
N TYR A 552 -33.20 -36.83 12.33
CA TYR A 552 -32.62 -37.52 13.49
C TYR A 552 -32.92 -36.75 14.78
N LEU A 553 -32.69 -35.43 14.76
CA LEU A 553 -32.88 -34.55 15.90
C LEU A 553 -34.35 -34.53 16.37
N SER A 554 -35.30 -34.45 15.44
CA SER A 554 -36.73 -34.48 15.76
C SER A 554 -37.13 -35.77 16.50
N ARG A 555 -36.60 -36.93 16.06
CA ARG A 555 -36.90 -38.25 16.65
C ARG A 555 -36.19 -38.47 17.99
N ARG A 556 -34.87 -38.23 18.05
CA ARG A 556 -34.02 -38.61 19.19
C ARG A 556 -33.80 -37.48 20.20
N GLY A 557 -33.95 -36.23 19.79
CA GLY A 557 -33.70 -35.04 20.63
C GLY A 557 -32.23 -34.74 20.88
N SER A 558 -31.32 -35.46 20.23
CA SER A 558 -29.88 -35.29 20.33
C SER A 558 -29.24 -35.15 18.94
N ILE A 559 -28.06 -34.51 18.89
CA ILE A 559 -27.27 -34.38 17.68
C ILE A 559 -26.52 -35.71 17.47
N PRO A 560 -26.61 -36.33 16.28
CA PRO A 560 -25.91 -37.59 16.01
C PRO A 560 -24.40 -37.40 15.92
N ASP A 561 -23.63 -38.43 16.29
CA ASP A 561 -22.16 -38.32 16.39
C ASP A 561 -21.50 -37.90 15.07
N TRP A 562 -22.02 -38.40 13.94
CA TRP A 562 -21.52 -38.06 12.61
C TRP A 562 -21.71 -36.58 12.25
N ALA A 563 -22.65 -35.85 12.88
CA ALA A 563 -22.88 -34.45 12.55
C ALA A 563 -21.78 -33.53 13.14
N TRP A 564 -21.10 -33.95 14.22
CA TRP A 564 -20.09 -33.12 14.87
C TRP A 564 -18.87 -32.84 14.00
N GLN A 565 -18.52 -33.73 13.08
CA GLN A 565 -17.44 -33.49 12.10
C GLN A 565 -17.76 -32.35 11.12
N TYR A 566 -19.04 -31.99 10.99
CA TYR A 566 -19.53 -30.91 10.14
C TYR A 566 -19.84 -29.63 10.92
N ALA A 567 -19.61 -29.63 12.23
CA ALA A 567 -19.85 -28.46 13.07
C ALA A 567 -18.87 -27.34 12.72
N ARG A 568 -19.37 -26.11 12.59
CA ARG A 568 -18.53 -24.93 12.38
C ARG A 568 -17.60 -24.71 13.60
N PRO A 569 -16.42 -24.07 13.42
CA PRO A 569 -15.56 -23.71 14.53
C PRO A 569 -16.31 -22.98 15.65
N GLY A 570 -16.11 -23.40 16.90
CA GLY A 570 -16.78 -22.83 18.09
C GLY A 570 -18.14 -23.47 18.45
N VAL A 571 -18.72 -24.30 17.58
CA VAL A 571 -19.95 -25.03 17.89
C VAL A 571 -19.63 -26.23 18.78
N THR A 572 -20.20 -26.24 19.99
CA THR A 572 -20.00 -27.28 21.00
C THR A 572 -21.34 -27.78 21.56
N PRO A 573 -21.38 -28.96 22.21
CA PRO A 573 -22.57 -29.42 22.93
C PRO A 573 -23.10 -28.40 23.95
N ALA A 574 -22.21 -27.66 24.60
CA ALA A 574 -22.59 -26.59 25.53
C ALA A 574 -23.27 -25.42 24.82
N SER A 575 -22.77 -25.00 23.66
CA SER A 575 -23.33 -23.88 22.89
C SER A 575 -24.76 -24.15 22.37
N LEU A 576 -25.11 -25.41 22.13
CA LEU A 576 -26.42 -25.82 21.59
C LEU A 576 -27.42 -26.24 22.68
N ARG A 577 -27.00 -26.29 23.95
CA ARG A 577 -27.81 -26.80 25.06
C ARG A 577 -29.14 -26.07 25.22
N SER A 578 -29.15 -24.74 25.09
CA SER A 578 -30.36 -23.92 25.21
C SER A 578 -31.38 -24.23 24.12
N PHE A 579 -30.92 -24.43 22.89
CA PHE A 579 -31.78 -24.83 21.76
C PHE A 579 -32.37 -26.23 21.99
N LEU A 580 -31.52 -27.20 22.37
CA LEU A 580 -31.95 -28.58 22.59
C LEU A 580 -32.95 -28.72 23.76
N ALA A 581 -32.81 -27.87 24.79
CA ALA A 581 -33.73 -27.84 25.93
C ALA A 581 -35.14 -27.34 25.56
N ALA A 582 -35.31 -26.63 24.43
CA ALA A 582 -36.60 -26.13 23.97
C ALA A 582 -37.45 -27.19 23.25
N ARG A 583 -37.11 -28.48 23.35
CA ARG A 583 -37.87 -29.56 22.70
C ARG A 583 -39.30 -29.59 23.21
N LYS A 584 -40.27 -29.69 22.29
CA LYS A 584 -41.68 -29.89 22.66
C LYS A 584 -41.85 -31.29 23.26
N ALA A 585 -42.77 -31.42 24.21
CA ALA A 585 -43.15 -32.73 24.72
C ALA A 585 -43.66 -33.59 23.56
N SER A 586 -43.05 -34.76 23.36
CA SER A 586 -43.53 -35.73 22.38
C SER A 586 -44.96 -36.12 22.75
N LYS A 587 -45.91 -35.99 21.83
CA LYS A 587 -47.19 -36.68 22.00
C LYS A 587 -46.88 -38.19 22.07
N PRO A 588 -47.38 -38.92 23.09
CA PRO A 588 -47.25 -40.36 23.11
C PRO A 588 -47.91 -40.92 21.85
N GLU A 589 -47.26 -41.89 21.21
CA GLU A 589 -47.76 -42.62 20.04
C GLU A 589 -49.12 -43.29 20.32
#